data_AF-A0A7I0HNA8-F1
#
_entry.id   AF-A0A7I0HNA8-F1
#
_cell.length_a   1.000
_cell.length_b   1.000
_cell.length_c   1.000
_cell.angle_alpha   90.00
_cell.angle_beta   90.00
_cell.angle_gamma   90.00
#
_symmetry.space_group_name_H-M   'P 1'
#
loop_
_entity.id
_entity.type
_entity.pdbx_description
1 polymer ?
#
loop_
_entity_poly.entity_id
_entity_poly.type
_entity_poly.pdbx_seq_one_letter_code
_entity_poly.pdbx_strand_id
1 'polypeptide(L)'
;MVRRALREQNLGKHTLLCGDPIPPAEIIASPSGHRLTGLKGCLLDASPEVQSARLLARGDNEHHLHHQAFATWMRIHITNPLAHSEVIHKGAWNQMCWDRLASHTLPWHPPLIIDTTFLSPEAVAKQVLQWILSEIENPANGSFGSEGRS
;
A
#
# COMPACT_ATOMS: atom_id res chain seq x y z
N MET A 1 -1.95 -13.75 -0.62
CA MET A 1 -2.62 -12.48 -0.29
C MET A 1 -3.72 -12.11 -1.30
N VAL A 2 -3.42 -11.76 -2.56
CA VAL A 2 -4.41 -11.22 -3.53
C VAL A 2 -5.62 -12.14 -3.78
N ARG A 3 -5.41 -13.45 -3.91
CA ARG A 3 -6.52 -14.42 -4.06
C ARG A 3 -7.49 -14.43 -2.88
N ARG A 4 -7.00 -14.13 -1.66
CA ARG A 4 -7.84 -14.04 -0.46
C ARG A 4 -8.68 -12.76 -0.52
N ALA A 5 -8.06 -11.61 -0.83
CA ALA A 5 -8.76 -10.35 -1.01
C ALA A 5 -9.86 -10.44 -2.09
N LEU A 6 -9.58 -11.10 -3.22
CA LEU A 6 -10.59 -11.36 -4.26
C LEU A 6 -11.76 -12.22 -3.78
N ARG A 7 -11.50 -13.20 -2.91
CA ARG A 7 -12.57 -14.03 -2.35
C ARG A 7 -13.50 -13.19 -1.48
N GLU A 8 -12.95 -12.36 -0.59
CA GLU A 8 -13.75 -11.49 0.27
C GLU A 8 -14.50 -10.42 -0.54
N GLN A 9 -13.86 -9.84 -1.56
CA GLN A 9 -14.53 -8.92 -2.50
C GLN A 9 -15.74 -9.58 -3.16
N ASN A 10 -15.63 -10.83 -3.63
CA ASN A 10 -16.74 -11.57 -4.22
C ASN A 10 -17.87 -11.89 -3.21
N LEU A 11 -17.58 -11.82 -1.91
CA LEU A 11 -18.57 -11.92 -0.83
C LEU A 11 -19.13 -10.55 -0.42
N GLY A 12 -18.80 -9.47 -1.14
CA GLY A 12 -19.22 -8.11 -0.82
C GLY A 12 -18.52 -7.52 0.40
N LYS A 13 -17.34 -8.03 0.79
CA LYS A 13 -16.60 -7.59 1.97
C LYS A 13 -15.37 -6.77 1.60
N HIS A 14 -15.07 -5.79 2.42
CA HIS A 14 -13.80 -5.06 2.39
C HIS A 14 -12.70 -5.88 3.08
N THR A 15 -11.46 -5.78 2.58
CA THR A 15 -10.30 -6.46 3.17
C THR A 15 -9.19 -5.45 3.45
N LEU A 16 -8.75 -5.38 4.70
CA LEU A 16 -7.54 -4.66 5.08
C LEU A 16 -6.34 -5.60 4.97
N LEU A 17 -5.31 -5.17 4.27
CA LEU A 17 -4.01 -5.82 4.21
C LEU A 17 -3.02 -4.93 4.98
N CYS A 18 -2.49 -5.44 6.10
CA CYS A 18 -1.52 -4.74 6.93
C CYS A 18 -0.33 -5.65 7.24
N GLY A 19 0.87 -5.07 7.33
CA GLY A 19 2.11 -5.81 7.56
C GLY A 19 3.36 -5.01 7.24
N ASP A 20 4.52 -5.60 7.52
CA ASP A 20 5.85 -5.05 7.26
C ASP A 20 6.18 -5.19 5.77
N PRO A 21 6.63 -4.12 5.11
CA PRO A 21 5.68 -3.30 4.37
C PRO A 21 5.35 -3.94 3.04
N ILE A 22 4.10 -3.76 2.60
CA ILE A 22 3.57 -4.32 1.35
C ILE A 22 3.37 -3.17 0.36
N PRO A 23 4.27 -2.97 -0.61
CA PRO A 23 4.11 -1.96 -1.64
C PRO A 23 2.84 -2.26 -2.47
N PRO A 24 1.91 -1.29 -2.64
CA PRO A 24 0.71 -1.52 -3.46
C PRO A 24 1.01 -2.00 -4.88
N ALA A 25 2.18 -1.63 -5.41
CA ALA A 25 2.68 -2.08 -6.71
C ALA A 25 2.78 -3.63 -6.82
N GLU A 26 3.14 -4.34 -5.75
CA GLU A 26 3.16 -5.80 -5.76
C GLU A 26 1.75 -6.40 -5.89
N ILE A 27 0.75 -5.78 -5.26
CA ILE A 27 -0.65 -6.21 -5.36
C ILE A 27 -1.13 -6.07 -6.81
N ILE A 28 -0.82 -4.94 -7.44
CA ILE A 28 -1.20 -4.64 -8.82
C ILE A 28 -0.51 -5.57 -9.82
N ALA A 29 0.79 -5.77 -9.64
CA ALA A 29 1.59 -6.64 -10.50
C ALA A 29 1.26 -8.12 -10.31
N SER A 30 0.64 -8.53 -9.20
CA SER A 30 0.25 -9.93 -9.00
C SER A 30 -0.64 -10.45 -10.15
N PRO A 31 -0.56 -11.73 -10.56
CA PRO A 31 -1.31 -12.24 -11.73
C PRO A 31 -2.80 -11.89 -11.73
N SER A 32 -3.43 -11.98 -10.55
CA SER A 32 -4.85 -11.68 -10.35
C SER A 32 -5.15 -10.25 -9.86
N GLY A 33 -4.14 -9.39 -9.72
CA GLY A 33 -4.26 -8.03 -9.18
C GLY A 33 -5.25 -7.15 -9.94
N HIS A 34 -5.30 -7.27 -11.27
CA HIS A 34 -6.23 -6.54 -12.15
C HIS A 34 -7.72 -6.81 -11.86
N ARG A 35 -8.05 -7.82 -11.06
CA ARG A 35 -9.44 -8.16 -10.69
C ARG A 35 -9.89 -7.49 -9.39
N LEU A 36 -8.96 -6.91 -8.64
CA LEU A 36 -9.29 -6.14 -7.44
C LEU A 36 -9.86 -4.78 -7.87
N THR A 37 -10.93 -4.37 -7.21
CA THR A 37 -11.57 -3.06 -7.41
C THR A 37 -11.41 -2.24 -6.13
N GLY A 38 -11.25 -0.92 -6.27
CA GLY A 38 -11.17 -0.03 -5.10
C GLY A 38 -9.94 -0.26 -4.22
N LEU A 39 -8.80 -0.63 -4.81
CA LEU A 39 -7.53 -0.71 -4.08
C LEU A 39 -7.13 0.69 -3.60
N LYS A 40 -6.97 0.85 -2.28
CA LYS A 40 -6.53 2.09 -1.64
C LYS A 40 -5.29 1.80 -0.79
N GLY A 41 -4.29 2.67 -0.86
CA GLY A 41 -3.07 2.58 -0.06
C GLY A 41 -3.13 3.51 1.14
N CYS A 42 -2.60 3.06 2.28
CA CYS A 42 -2.29 3.91 3.42
C CYS A 42 -0.87 3.61 3.90
N LEU A 43 -0.03 4.64 3.93
CA LEU A 43 1.31 4.58 4.50
C LEU A 43 1.30 5.20 5.89
N LEU A 44 1.69 4.40 6.89
CA LEU A 44 2.01 4.90 8.21
C LEU A 44 3.47 5.31 8.20
N ASP A 45 3.73 6.62 8.17
CA ASP A 45 5.06 7.16 8.08
C ASP A 45 5.52 7.71 9.44
N ALA A 46 6.83 7.83 9.63
CA ALA A 46 7.43 8.49 10.80
C ALA A 46 8.73 9.16 10.38
N SER A 47 9.13 10.23 11.06
CA SER A 47 10.43 10.83 10.84
C SER A 47 11.56 9.81 10.99
N PRO A 48 12.68 9.94 10.25
CA PRO A 48 13.81 9.01 10.34
C PRO A 48 14.34 8.81 11.76
N GLU A 49 14.31 9.87 12.58
CA GLU A 49 14.76 9.89 13.97
C GLU A 49 13.80 9.08 14.84
N VAL A 50 12.49 9.30 14.71
CA VAL A 50 11.48 8.55 15.48
C VAL A 50 11.43 7.09 15.05
N GLN A 51 11.56 6.81 13.75
CA GLN A 51 11.63 5.45 13.24
C GLN A 51 12.84 4.71 13.84
N SER A 52 14.01 5.34 13.84
CA SER A 52 15.23 4.78 14.45
C SER A 52 15.06 4.54 15.94
N ALA A 53 14.53 5.52 16.68
CA ALA A 53 14.29 5.36 18.11
C ALA A 53 13.34 4.20 18.41
N ARG A 54 12.29 4.02 17.61
CA ARG A 54 11.34 2.90 17.73
C ARG A 54 11.99 1.54 17.40
N LEU A 55 12.86 1.47 16.40
CA LEU A 55 13.60 0.26 16.03
C LEU A 55 14.59 -0.14 17.13
N LEU A 56 15.38 0.81 17.62
CA LEU A 56 16.33 0.58 18.71
C LEU A 56 15.62 0.11 20.00
N ALA A 57 14.47 0.72 20.32
CA ALA A 57 13.67 0.31 21.48
C ALA A 57 13.11 -1.12 21.36
N ARG A 58 12.95 -1.64 20.14
CA ARG A 58 12.54 -3.04 19.89
C ARG A 58 13.71 -4.03 19.88
N GLY A 59 14.94 -3.55 19.88
CA GLY A 59 16.14 -4.37 19.75
C GLY A 59 16.59 -4.63 18.31
N ASP A 60 16.04 -3.90 17.32
CA ASP A 60 16.36 -4.05 15.88
C ASP A 60 17.67 -3.32 15.51
N ASN A 61 18.73 -3.54 16.28
CA ASN A 61 19.95 -2.72 16.25
C ASN A 61 20.80 -2.96 14.98
N GLU A 62 20.82 -4.19 14.45
CA GLU A 62 21.71 -4.56 13.34
C GLU A 62 21.14 -4.21 11.95
N HIS A 63 19.86 -3.86 11.89
CA HIS A 63 19.14 -3.66 10.61
C HIS A 63 18.48 -2.29 10.49
N HIS A 64 18.63 -1.39 11.46
CA HIS A 64 17.91 -0.11 11.45
C HIS A 64 18.18 0.73 10.19
N LEU A 65 19.41 0.70 9.65
CA LEU A 65 19.76 1.40 8.41
C LEU A 65 19.00 0.84 7.19
N HIS A 66 18.78 -0.48 7.13
CA HIS A 66 17.98 -1.10 6.08
C HIS A 66 16.52 -0.69 6.18
N HIS A 67 15.95 -0.63 7.39
CA HIS A 67 14.58 -0.14 7.60
C HIS A 67 14.42 1.33 7.21
N GLN A 68 15.41 2.18 7.47
CA GLN A 68 15.38 3.59 7.05
C GLN A 68 15.50 3.74 5.53
N ALA A 69 16.41 3.00 4.90
CA ALA A 69 16.55 3.00 3.45
C ALA A 69 15.26 2.53 2.77
N PHE A 70 14.64 1.47 3.30
CA PHE A 70 13.37 0.97 2.81
C PHE A 70 12.22 1.98 3.00
N ALA A 71 12.15 2.67 4.16
CA ALA A 71 11.15 3.71 4.37
C ALA A 71 11.31 4.89 3.42
N THR A 72 12.55 5.34 3.17
CA THR A 72 12.84 6.38 2.17
C THR A 72 12.41 5.96 0.77
N TRP A 73 12.72 4.72 0.40
CA TRP A 73 12.25 4.14 -0.87
C TRP A 73 10.72 4.11 -0.95
N MET A 74 10.03 3.63 0.10
CA MET A 74 8.56 3.56 0.13
C MET A 74 7.89 4.92 -0.07
N ARG A 75 8.40 6.00 0.56
CA ARG A 75 7.86 7.36 0.39
C ARG A 75 7.86 7.80 -1.07
N ILE A 76 8.91 7.45 -1.81
CA ILE A 76 9.04 7.76 -3.23
C ILE A 76 8.11 6.83 -4.03
N HIS A 77 8.23 5.53 -3.82
CA HIS A 77 7.56 4.50 -4.62
C HIS A 77 6.04 4.55 -4.50
N ILE A 78 5.50 4.92 -3.34
CA ILE A 78 4.06 4.98 -3.12
C ILE A 78 3.39 6.15 -3.85
N THR A 79 4.16 7.16 -4.26
CA THR A 79 3.66 8.27 -5.10
C THR A 79 3.95 8.04 -6.58
N ASN A 80 5.02 7.31 -6.90
CA ASN A 80 5.37 6.90 -8.26
C ASN A 80 5.73 5.39 -8.30
N PRO A 81 4.84 4.52 -8.78
CA PRO A 81 5.05 3.07 -8.78
C PRO A 81 6.19 2.61 -9.71
N LEU A 82 6.68 3.48 -10.60
CA LEU A 82 7.83 3.16 -11.46
C LEU A 82 9.16 3.55 -10.82
N ALA A 83 9.15 4.46 -9.83
CA ALA A 83 10.36 4.89 -9.15
C ALA A 83 10.96 3.73 -8.36
N HIS A 84 12.20 3.38 -8.69
CA HIS A 84 12.95 2.33 -8.01
C HIS A 84 12.21 0.98 -7.93
N SER A 85 11.45 0.62 -8.97
CA SER A 85 10.66 -0.61 -9.02
C SER A 85 11.52 -1.88 -8.97
N GLU A 86 12.81 -1.80 -9.30
CA GLU A 86 13.77 -2.90 -9.18
C GLU A 86 13.86 -3.48 -7.76
N VAL A 87 13.57 -2.67 -6.73
CA VAL A 87 13.59 -3.07 -5.31
C VAL A 87 12.58 -4.19 -5.04
N ILE A 88 11.44 -4.21 -5.73
CA ILE A 88 10.39 -5.23 -5.59
C ILE A 88 10.43 -6.30 -6.68
N HIS A 89 11.26 -6.13 -7.72
CA HIS A 89 11.43 -7.15 -8.76
C HIS A 89 12.40 -8.26 -8.33
N LYS A 90 13.40 -7.92 -7.50
CA LYS A 90 14.45 -8.85 -7.10
C LYS A 90 13.90 -9.99 -6.25
N GLY A 91 14.06 -11.22 -6.71
CA GLY A 91 13.56 -12.42 -6.00
C GLY A 91 12.04 -12.59 -6.05
N ALA A 92 11.35 -11.77 -6.84
CA ALA A 92 9.92 -11.86 -6.98
C ALA A 92 9.49 -13.11 -7.74
N TRP A 93 8.20 -13.45 -7.59
CA TRP A 93 7.61 -14.56 -8.32
C TRP A 93 7.64 -14.30 -9.83
N ASN A 94 8.08 -15.29 -10.62
CA ASN A 94 8.21 -15.16 -12.07
C ASN A 94 6.89 -14.91 -12.83
N GLN A 95 5.73 -15.09 -12.20
CA GLN A 95 4.42 -14.80 -12.81
C GLN A 95 3.97 -13.35 -12.58
N MET A 96 4.74 -12.53 -11.86
CA MET A 96 4.42 -11.13 -11.66
C MET A 96 4.34 -10.40 -13.00
N CYS A 97 3.29 -9.62 -13.18
CA CYS A 97 2.96 -8.87 -14.39
C CYS A 97 3.38 -7.40 -14.22
N TRP A 98 4.67 -7.14 -14.13
CA TRP A 98 5.24 -5.81 -13.82
C TRP A 98 4.89 -4.73 -14.83
N ASP A 99 4.71 -5.09 -16.11
CA ASP A 99 4.31 -4.18 -17.19
C ASP A 99 3.01 -3.42 -16.88
N ARG A 100 2.17 -3.96 -15.97
CA ARG A 100 0.95 -3.29 -15.53
C ARG A 100 1.24 -1.96 -14.87
N LEU A 101 2.34 -1.81 -14.12
CA LEU A 101 2.70 -0.56 -13.42
C LEU A 101 2.82 0.64 -14.36
N ALA A 102 3.19 0.40 -15.63
CA ALA A 102 3.29 1.42 -16.67
C ALA A 102 1.95 1.69 -17.40
N SER A 103 0.89 0.94 -17.10
CA SER A 103 -0.40 1.11 -17.76
C SER A 103 -1.18 2.31 -17.20
N HIS A 104 -1.61 3.20 -18.10
CA HIS A 104 -2.44 4.37 -17.77
C HIS A 104 -3.84 4.03 -17.24
N THR A 105 -4.25 2.76 -17.33
CA THR A 105 -5.56 2.28 -16.83
C THR A 105 -5.50 1.76 -15.41
N LEU A 106 -4.35 1.84 -14.74
CA LEU A 106 -4.26 1.38 -13.36
C LEU A 106 -5.06 2.29 -12.43
N PRO A 107 -5.83 1.73 -11.48
CA PRO A 107 -6.43 2.50 -10.40
C PRO A 107 -5.35 2.82 -9.35
N TRP A 108 -4.26 3.48 -9.77
CA TRP A 108 -3.25 4.00 -8.85
C TRP A 108 -3.77 5.30 -8.27
N HIS A 109 -4.48 5.19 -7.14
CA HIS A 109 -4.81 6.36 -6.35
C HIS A 109 -3.61 6.73 -5.48
N PRO A 110 -3.29 8.04 -5.36
CA PRO A 110 -2.36 8.48 -4.34
C PRO A 110 -2.77 7.89 -2.98
N PRO A 111 -1.83 7.29 -2.24
CA PRO A 111 -2.12 6.73 -0.93
C PRO A 111 -2.45 7.85 0.05
N LEU A 112 -3.20 7.52 1.11
CA LEU A 112 -3.18 8.35 2.32
C LEU A 112 -1.83 8.16 3.02
N ILE A 113 -1.16 9.24 3.38
CA ILE A 113 0.02 9.20 4.24
C ILE A 113 -0.39 9.72 5.62
N ILE A 114 -0.24 8.90 6.64
CA ILE A 114 -0.47 9.29 8.04
C ILE A 114 0.91 9.46 8.70
N ASP A 115 1.25 10.69 9.06
CA ASP A 115 2.44 10.97 9.85
C ASP A 115 2.20 10.54 11.31
N THR A 116 2.93 9.51 11.73
CA THR A 116 2.86 8.91 13.06
C THR A 116 3.95 9.42 14.00
N THR A 117 4.78 10.37 13.58
CA THR A 117 5.98 10.83 14.30
C THR A 117 5.69 11.13 15.77
N PHE A 118 4.60 11.84 16.05
CA PHE A 118 4.20 12.24 17.42
C PHE A 118 2.89 11.58 17.88
N LEU A 119 2.44 10.54 17.18
CA LEU A 119 1.19 9.86 17.50
C LEU A 119 1.43 8.64 18.39
N SER A 120 0.52 8.43 19.34
CA SER A 120 0.40 7.17 20.06
C SER A 120 -0.19 6.08 19.17
N PRO A 121 0.01 4.78 19.48
CA PRO A 121 -0.65 3.70 18.74
C PRO A 121 -2.17 3.83 18.67
N GLU A 122 -2.82 4.29 19.76
CA GLU A 122 -4.26 4.53 19.80
C GLU A 122 -4.68 5.66 18.84
N ALA A 123 -3.93 6.76 18.81
CA ALA A 123 -4.19 7.86 17.89
C ALA A 123 -4.03 7.43 16.42
N VAL A 124 -3.00 6.63 16.12
CA VAL A 124 -2.81 6.05 14.78
C VAL A 124 -3.99 5.15 14.41
N ALA A 125 -4.38 4.22 15.29
CA ALA A 125 -5.50 3.31 15.05
C ALA A 125 -6.80 4.06 14.79
N LYS A 126 -7.07 5.14 15.54
CA LYS A 126 -8.23 6.00 15.34
C LYS A 126 -8.22 6.68 13.96
N GLN A 127 -7.09 7.23 13.53
CA GLN A 127 -6.98 7.86 12.21
C GLN A 127 -7.15 6.86 11.07
N VAL A 128 -6.54 5.67 11.20
CA VAL A 128 -6.69 4.59 10.21
C VAL A 128 -8.16 4.16 10.12
N LEU A 129 -8.83 3.96 11.25
CA LEU A 129 -10.24 3.58 11.27
C LEU A 129 -11.13 4.64 10.62
N GLN A 130 -10.91 5.92 10.94
CA GLN A 130 -11.64 7.04 10.35
C GLN A 130 -11.47 7.08 8.83
N TRP A 131 -10.25 6.89 8.33
CA TRP A 131 -9.98 6.80 6.90
C TRP A 131 -10.69 5.61 6.25
N ILE A 132 -10.60 4.41 6.84
CA ILE A 132 -11.27 3.21 6.31
C ILE A 132 -12.78 3.43 6.18
N LEU A 133 -13.42 3.98 7.22
CA LEU A 133 -14.85 4.27 7.19
C LEU A 133 -15.20 5.30 6.10
N SER A 134 -14.37 6.32 5.93
CA SER A 134 -14.56 7.33 4.88
C SER A 134 -14.48 6.74 3.47
N GLU A 135 -13.54 5.83 3.20
CA GLU A 135 -13.43 5.14 1.90
C GLU A 135 -14.59 4.18 1.63
N ILE A 136 -15.16 3.56 2.69
CA ILE A 136 -16.33 2.69 2.58
C ILE A 136 -17.59 3.51 2.28
N GLU A 137 -17.76 4.66 2.94
CA GLU A 137 -18.92 5.55 2.77
C GLU A 137 -18.89 6.29 1.42
N ASN A 138 -17.69 6.61 0.89
CA ASN A 138 -17.52 7.34 -0.37
C ASN A 138 -16.71 6.55 -1.42
N PRO A 139 -17.24 5.44 -1.96
CA PRO A 139 -16.53 4.62 -2.93
C PRO A 139 -16.34 5.31 -4.30
N ALA A 140 -17.04 6.42 -4.56
CA ALA A 140 -16.99 7.17 -5.83
C ALA A 140 -15.60 7.74 -6.17
N ASN A 141 -14.69 7.83 -5.19
CA ASN A 141 -13.29 8.20 -5.43
C ASN A 141 -12.45 7.08 -6.08
N GLY A 142 -13.07 5.98 -6.55
CA GLY A 142 -12.38 4.81 -7.12
C GLY A 142 -13.08 4.12 -8.29
N SER A 143 -14.08 4.74 -8.93
CA SER A 143 -14.80 4.14 -10.06
C SER A 143 -14.52 4.89 -11.36
N PHE A 144 -13.79 4.26 -12.28
CA PHE A 144 -13.80 4.63 -13.70
C PHE A 144 -13.91 3.36 -14.54
N GLY A 145 -14.99 3.29 -15.34
CA GLY A 145 -15.06 2.41 -16.49
C GLY A 145 -16.30 1.52 -16.60
N SER A 146 -17.48 2.10 -16.84
CA SER A 146 -18.47 1.48 -17.73
C SER A 146 -19.47 2.50 -18.28
N GLU A 147 -19.03 3.40 -19.16
CA GLU A 147 -19.95 4.05 -20.09
C GLU A 147 -19.34 4.01 -21.49
N GLY A 148 -20.01 3.26 -22.37
CA GLY A 148 -19.55 3.02 -23.72
C GLY A 148 -20.29 1.87 -24.41
N ARG A 149 -21.63 1.85 -24.32
CA ARG A 149 -22.50 1.16 -25.28
C ARG A 149 -23.81 1.91 -25.41
N SER A 150 -23.93 2.73 -26.45
CA SER A 150 -25.04 2.76 -27.41
C SER A 150 -24.61 3.57 -28.61
#